data_AF-A0A7K1VLQ7-F1
#
_entry.id   AF-A0A7K1VLQ7-F1
#
_cell.length_a   1.000
_cell.length_b   1.000
_cell.length_c   1.000
_cell.angle_alpha   90.00
_cell.angle_beta   90.00
_cell.angle_gamma   90.00
#
_symmetry.space_group_name_H-M   'P 1'
#
loop_
_entity.id
_entity.type
_entity.pdbx_description
1 polymer ?
#
loop_
_entity_poly.entity_id
_entity_poly.type
_entity_poly.pdbx_seq_one_letter_code
_entity_poly.pdbx_strand_id
1 'polypeptide(L)'
;MPDSPLFFLREKATLDALDALSSADELVLYCGAGVSIDRTGLSWTRLLQQVFEEAARHGRPHRERQLKAIDFLLSHLSEEEQRASVITEYFTEGKPEVANDLLTSILQRVLYEDNGWSEGSLLANLARLALVASQRLRKVTVITTNYDVYLEEEFSTAVKEIAARGGDEIPGLERLVSPEQPSDDEWTVQEMIAPIGTEAMVRIVYLHGRVARPGQPTEGTIVLDEFSYARSHAAVTRVLREYLTDSAMLAAGASVTDAPLVQALALTKTADSITRRFALIPSAAALDPSTYNTGYVAVGGVEKELTQKDVDEMVGGRGAHLGIHLLHPLSHAQTAQFVKELDLAIRLHRSPSTRRYRDVSTGISYEARLASWIDEWGTNSPTPHAAYETLVRALHDDISVILGGTAVENQSLRLETWVRINPTARNRTLTLYANSTGPLHDQHILRREEVRADAPNASISTFLQGRPQLLALDELGLRENDASRWKTFFCVPLSLLIERAVDGAPYAASVPTGVITLAGLEDAHLMDRFHGLSLDDIDRLKEAMTAAGTQVLRPRP
;
A
#
# COMPACT_ATOMS: atom_id res chain seq x y z
N MET A 1 2.04 -32.01 -8.34
CA MET A 1 1.32 -30.73 -8.12
C MET A 1 2.34 -29.75 -7.59
N PRO A 2 2.48 -28.55 -8.18
CA PRO A 2 3.48 -27.59 -7.71
C PRO A 2 3.13 -27.14 -6.29
N ASP A 3 4.15 -26.97 -5.45
CA ASP A 3 4.05 -26.44 -4.10
C ASP A 3 3.45 -25.03 -4.13
N SER A 4 2.14 -24.90 -3.95
CA SER A 4 1.53 -23.59 -3.68
C SER A 4 2.16 -23.03 -2.39
N PRO A 5 2.79 -21.84 -2.44
CA PRO A 5 3.51 -21.31 -1.30
C PRO A 5 2.58 -21.14 -0.10
N LEU A 6 3.16 -21.33 1.10
CA LEU A 6 2.45 -21.05 2.35
C LEU A 6 1.93 -19.62 2.34
N PHE A 7 0.84 -19.37 3.07
CA PHE A 7 0.32 -18.01 3.22
C PHE A 7 1.37 -17.12 3.89
N PHE A 8 1.72 -16.00 3.26
CA PHE A 8 2.78 -15.06 3.71
C PHE A 8 2.85 -14.82 5.23
N LEU A 9 1.72 -14.51 5.89
CA LEU A 9 1.70 -14.24 7.35
C LEU A 9 1.81 -15.50 8.24
N ARG A 10 1.93 -16.69 7.63
CA ARG A 10 2.25 -17.96 8.31
C ARG A 10 3.68 -18.41 8.07
N GLU A 11 4.37 -17.78 7.13
CA GLU A 11 5.74 -18.16 6.84
C GLU A 11 6.61 -17.89 8.06
N LYS A 12 7.51 -18.84 8.34
CA LYS A 12 8.41 -18.73 9.49
C LYS A 12 9.21 -17.43 9.44
N ALA A 13 9.73 -17.05 8.27
CA ALA A 13 10.50 -15.82 8.09
C ALA A 13 9.67 -14.56 8.44
N THR A 14 8.40 -14.51 8.03
CA THR A 14 7.48 -13.41 8.34
C THR A 14 7.19 -13.33 9.84
N LEU A 15 6.95 -14.47 10.48
CA LEU A 15 6.75 -14.52 11.93
C LEU A 15 8.04 -14.14 12.68
N ASP A 16 9.21 -14.56 12.19
CA ASP A 16 10.55 -14.22 12.73
C ASP A 16 10.78 -12.71 12.65
N ALA A 17 10.36 -12.07 11.57
CA ALA A 17 10.37 -10.62 11.44
C ALA A 17 9.44 -9.93 12.46
N LEU A 18 8.21 -10.41 12.65
CA LEU A 18 7.29 -9.84 13.64
C LEU A 18 7.87 -9.91 15.05
N ASP A 19 8.48 -11.03 15.44
CA ASP A 19 9.11 -11.19 16.76
C ASP A 19 10.33 -10.28 16.91
N ALA A 20 11.21 -10.23 15.89
CA ALA A 20 12.41 -9.40 15.92
C ALA A 20 12.08 -7.89 15.99
N LEU A 21 11.13 -7.43 15.18
CA LEU A 21 10.71 -6.03 15.13
C LEU A 21 9.93 -5.62 16.40
N SER A 22 9.05 -6.49 16.91
CA SER A 22 8.23 -6.16 18.08
C SER A 22 8.99 -6.19 19.42
N SER A 23 10.11 -6.92 19.47
CA SER A 23 10.98 -7.01 20.65
C SER A 23 12.11 -5.98 20.66
N ALA A 24 12.30 -5.24 19.57
CA ALA A 24 13.33 -4.22 19.47
C ALA A 24 13.11 -3.07 20.47
N ASP A 25 14.17 -2.36 20.83
CA ASP A 25 14.08 -1.12 21.61
C ASP A 25 13.98 0.12 20.70
N GLU A 26 14.54 0.05 19.50
CA GLU A 26 14.49 1.11 18.48
C GLU A 26 14.01 0.56 17.14
N LEU A 27 13.08 1.28 16.51
CA LEU A 27 12.46 0.89 15.25
C LEU A 27 12.59 2.00 14.20
N VAL A 28 13.15 1.64 13.05
CA VAL A 28 13.21 2.47 11.84
C VAL A 28 12.23 1.94 10.81
N LEU A 29 11.30 2.78 10.38
CA LEU A 29 10.38 2.51 9.28
C LEU A 29 10.89 3.26 8.03
N TYR A 30 11.43 2.53 7.05
CA TYR A 30 11.86 3.14 5.78
C TYR A 30 10.72 3.04 4.76
N CYS A 31 10.19 4.18 4.35
CA CYS A 31 9.01 4.33 3.50
C CYS A 31 9.42 4.84 2.12
N GLY A 32 9.10 4.07 1.08
CA GLY A 32 9.27 4.50 -0.32
C GLY A 32 7.98 4.99 -0.96
N ALA A 33 8.05 5.30 -2.27
CA ALA A 33 6.92 5.83 -3.04
C ALA A 33 5.69 4.90 -3.03
N GLY A 34 5.91 3.59 -2.90
CA GLY A 34 4.85 2.59 -2.77
C GLY A 34 4.01 2.72 -1.50
N VAL A 35 4.38 3.57 -0.54
CA VAL A 35 3.56 3.84 0.66
C VAL A 35 2.41 4.80 0.34
N SER A 36 2.63 5.82 -0.49
CA SER A 36 1.60 6.79 -0.88
C SER A 36 0.98 6.52 -2.26
N ILE A 37 1.47 5.52 -3.01
CA ILE A 37 0.98 5.17 -4.36
C ILE A 37 -0.52 4.88 -4.44
N ASP A 38 -1.12 4.37 -3.35
CA ASP A 38 -2.56 4.10 -3.34
C ASP A 38 -3.37 5.41 -3.35
N ARG A 39 -2.82 6.46 -2.72
CA ARG A 39 -3.42 7.79 -2.64
C ARG A 39 -3.08 8.62 -3.87
N THR A 40 -1.83 8.60 -4.33
CA THR A 40 -1.33 9.43 -5.44
C THR A 40 -1.48 8.78 -6.81
N GLY A 41 -1.52 7.45 -6.90
CA GLY A 41 -1.41 6.74 -8.18
C GLY A 41 -0.03 6.87 -8.85
N LEU A 42 0.96 7.47 -8.17
CA LEU A 42 2.27 7.83 -8.73
C LEU A 42 3.33 6.80 -8.36
N SER A 43 3.78 6.05 -9.37
CA SER A 43 5.13 5.50 -9.38
C SER A 43 6.13 6.59 -9.76
N TRP A 44 7.43 6.37 -9.59
CA TRP A 44 8.46 7.31 -10.05
C TRP A 44 8.34 7.63 -11.54
N THR A 45 8.18 6.61 -12.38
CA THR A 45 7.91 6.78 -13.81
C THR A 45 6.67 7.65 -14.08
N ARG A 46 5.54 7.42 -13.39
CA ARG A 46 4.33 8.26 -13.55
C ARG A 46 4.52 9.68 -13.03
N LEU A 47 5.24 9.86 -11.92
CA LEU A 47 5.59 11.17 -11.38
C LEU A 47 6.34 11.99 -12.43
N LEU A 48 7.38 11.43 -13.04
CA LEU A 48 8.17 12.13 -14.07
C LEU A 48 7.33 12.46 -15.30
N GLN A 49 6.43 11.56 -15.71
CA GLN A 49 5.52 11.83 -16.81
C GLN A 49 4.58 13.01 -16.49
N GLN A 50 3.95 13.03 -15.31
CA GLN A 50 3.06 14.13 -14.92
C GLN A 50 3.81 15.46 -14.71
N VAL A 51 5.03 15.41 -14.15
CA VAL A 51 5.91 16.58 -14.05
C VAL A 51 6.20 17.14 -15.44
N PHE A 52 6.52 16.28 -16.41
CA PHE A 52 6.75 16.71 -17.79
C PHE A 52 5.50 17.31 -18.43
N GLU A 53 4.34 16.65 -18.29
CA GLU A 53 3.07 17.13 -18.84
C GLU A 53 2.67 18.49 -18.26
N GLU A 54 2.77 18.66 -16.94
CA GLU A 54 2.45 19.91 -16.27
C GLU A 54 3.45 21.01 -16.64
N ALA A 55 4.75 20.70 -16.64
CA ALA A 55 5.78 21.64 -17.08
C ALA A 55 5.56 22.09 -18.54
N ALA A 56 5.15 21.17 -19.42
CA ALA A 56 4.88 21.47 -20.82
C ALA A 56 3.68 22.41 -21.01
N ARG A 57 2.67 22.37 -20.13
CA ARG A 57 1.53 23.31 -20.13
C ARG A 57 1.96 24.75 -19.80
N HIS A 58 2.95 24.91 -18.92
CA HIS A 58 3.54 26.21 -18.56
C HIS A 58 4.69 26.64 -19.49
N GLY A 59 5.14 25.72 -20.35
CA GLY A 59 6.22 25.96 -21.31
C GLY A 59 5.83 26.90 -22.44
N ARG A 60 6.83 27.42 -23.17
CA ARG A 60 6.59 28.34 -24.28
C ARG A 60 5.95 27.60 -25.48
N PRO A 61 4.91 28.18 -26.12
CA PRO A 61 4.45 27.68 -27.41
C PRO A 61 5.63 27.74 -28.41
N HIS A 62 5.71 26.75 -29.31
CA HIS A 62 6.71 26.60 -30.41
C HIS A 62 7.89 25.61 -30.21
N ARG A 63 7.82 24.65 -29.29
CA ARG A 63 8.86 23.58 -29.14
C ARG A 63 8.34 22.14 -29.35
N GLU A 64 7.37 21.92 -30.24
CA GLU A 64 6.72 20.61 -30.45
C GLU A 64 7.70 19.46 -30.75
N ARG A 65 8.74 19.71 -31.55
CA ARG A 65 9.76 18.70 -31.86
C ARG A 65 10.55 18.26 -30.63
N GLN A 66 10.86 19.19 -29.72
CA GLN A 66 11.62 18.89 -28.51
C GLN A 66 10.73 18.17 -27.49
N LEU A 67 9.46 18.56 -27.35
CA LEU A 67 8.50 17.84 -26.52
C LEU A 67 8.34 16.38 -26.97
N LYS A 68 8.21 16.14 -28.28
CA LYS A 68 8.19 14.77 -28.84
C LYS A 68 9.49 13.99 -28.58
N ALA A 69 10.63 14.67 -28.61
CA ALA A 69 11.91 14.03 -28.29
C ALA A 69 12.02 13.65 -26.81
N ILE A 70 11.52 14.50 -25.90
CA ILE A 70 11.49 14.21 -24.47
C ILE A 70 10.53 13.07 -24.19
N ASP A 71 9.31 13.11 -24.72
CA ASP A 71 8.32 12.03 -24.60
C ASP A 71 8.88 10.67 -25.06
N PHE A 72 9.61 10.66 -26.18
CA PHE A 72 10.35 9.49 -26.63
C PHE A 72 11.39 9.03 -25.58
N LEU A 73 12.20 9.95 -25.03
CA LEU A 73 13.20 9.60 -24.01
C LEU A 73 12.56 9.06 -22.72
N LEU A 74 11.46 9.67 -22.26
CA LEU A 74 10.71 9.20 -21.08
C LEU A 74 10.17 7.78 -21.26
N SER A 75 9.82 7.42 -22.50
CA SER A 75 9.31 6.09 -22.83
C SER A 75 10.41 5.02 -23.00
N HIS A 76 11.67 5.40 -23.23
CA HIS A 76 12.73 4.46 -23.66
C HIS A 76 13.97 4.41 -22.76
N LEU A 77 14.29 5.46 -21.99
CA LEU A 77 15.39 5.40 -21.03
C LEU A 77 15.02 4.47 -19.88
N SER A 78 15.92 3.60 -19.43
CA SER A 78 15.63 2.69 -18.31
C SER A 78 15.72 3.38 -16.95
N GLU A 79 16.66 4.31 -16.80
CA GLU A 79 16.95 4.98 -15.52
C GLU A 79 16.07 6.20 -15.31
N GLU A 80 15.38 6.25 -14.17
CA GLU A 80 14.44 7.32 -13.83
C GLU A 80 15.16 8.66 -13.54
N GLU A 81 16.33 8.61 -12.92
CA GLU A 81 17.16 9.79 -12.64
C GLU A 81 17.61 10.50 -13.94
N GLN A 82 17.96 9.74 -14.97
CA GLN A 82 18.34 10.29 -16.28
C GLN A 82 17.16 10.98 -16.97
N ARG A 83 15.97 10.38 -16.89
CA ARG A 83 14.73 10.99 -17.38
C ARG A 83 14.46 12.33 -16.68
N ALA A 84 14.64 12.36 -15.35
CA ALA A 84 14.51 13.59 -14.57
C ALA A 84 15.53 14.66 -14.98
N SER A 85 16.80 14.31 -15.19
CA SER A 85 17.84 15.24 -15.66
C SER A 85 17.45 15.94 -16.97
N VAL A 86 16.90 15.19 -17.93
CA VAL A 86 16.44 15.75 -19.21
C VAL A 86 15.28 16.73 -19.02
N ILE A 87 14.31 16.39 -18.16
CA ILE A 87 13.17 17.28 -17.83
C ILE A 87 13.69 18.56 -17.17
N THR A 88 14.48 18.43 -16.10
CA THR A 88 15.00 19.58 -15.34
C THR A 88 15.80 20.51 -16.24
N GLU A 89 16.75 20.00 -17.03
CA GLU A 89 17.56 20.83 -17.94
C GLU A 89 16.70 21.54 -18.99
N TYR A 90 15.71 20.85 -19.56
CA TYR A 90 14.85 21.44 -20.58
C TYR A 90 14.02 22.62 -20.07
N PHE A 91 13.51 22.54 -18.84
CA PHE A 91 12.64 23.58 -18.28
C PHE A 91 13.40 24.68 -17.52
N THR A 92 14.60 24.39 -17.04
CA THR A 92 15.42 25.37 -16.30
C THR A 92 16.45 26.08 -17.18
N GLU A 93 16.73 25.54 -18.38
CA GLU A 93 17.77 26.03 -19.30
C GLU A 93 19.14 26.20 -18.59
N GLY A 94 19.47 25.25 -17.72
CA GLY A 94 20.71 25.25 -16.95
C GLY A 94 20.80 26.29 -15.84
N LYS A 95 19.66 26.82 -15.35
CA LYS A 95 19.57 27.76 -14.21
C LYS A 95 19.13 27.04 -12.93
N PRO A 96 20.07 26.61 -12.06
CA PRO A 96 19.74 25.80 -10.89
C PRO A 96 18.84 26.53 -9.89
N GLU A 97 19.02 27.84 -9.72
CA GLU A 97 18.18 28.66 -8.84
C GLU A 97 16.69 28.69 -9.24
N VAL A 98 16.36 28.45 -10.50
CA VAL A 98 14.96 28.38 -10.98
C VAL A 98 14.38 26.97 -10.82
N ALA A 99 15.24 25.95 -10.69
CA ALA A 99 14.84 24.55 -10.66
C ALA A 99 13.97 24.23 -9.44
N ASN A 100 14.39 24.61 -8.24
CA ASN A 100 13.66 24.28 -7.02
C ASN A 100 12.28 24.98 -6.97
N ASP A 101 12.20 26.25 -7.34
CA ASP A 101 10.92 26.99 -7.33
C ASP A 101 9.94 26.43 -8.36
N LEU A 102 10.43 26.16 -9.59
CA LEU A 102 9.62 25.58 -10.65
C LEU A 102 9.15 24.16 -10.27
N LEU A 103 10.08 23.29 -9.86
CA LEU A 103 9.78 21.93 -9.45
C LEU A 103 8.83 21.90 -8.27
N THR A 104 8.99 22.81 -7.29
CA THR A 104 8.07 22.92 -6.15
C THR A 104 6.64 23.15 -6.63
N SER A 105 6.41 24.17 -7.47
CA SER A 105 5.07 24.49 -7.94
C SER A 105 4.42 23.34 -8.72
N ILE A 106 5.21 22.63 -9.54
CA ILE A 106 4.73 21.50 -10.34
C ILE A 106 4.44 20.29 -9.46
N LEU A 107 5.36 19.95 -8.54
CA LEU A 107 5.19 18.83 -7.62
C LEU A 107 3.99 19.05 -6.69
N GLN A 108 3.73 20.28 -6.24
CA GLN A 108 2.53 20.58 -5.45
C GLN A 108 1.24 20.23 -6.20
N ARG A 109 1.17 20.47 -7.51
CA ARG A 109 0.01 20.09 -8.32
C ARG A 109 -0.09 18.59 -8.51
N VAL A 110 1.00 18.01 -8.99
CA VAL A 110 1.11 16.57 -9.31
C VAL A 110 0.81 15.69 -8.08
N LEU A 111 1.28 16.08 -6.90
CA LEU A 111 1.10 15.30 -5.68
C LEU A 111 -0.30 15.42 -5.06
N TYR A 112 -1.02 16.54 -5.28
CA TYR A 112 -2.21 16.89 -4.48
C TYR A 112 -3.50 17.22 -5.25
N GLU A 113 -3.46 17.61 -6.53
CA GLU A 113 -4.66 18.15 -7.22
C GLU A 113 -5.56 17.08 -7.86
N ASP A 114 -5.02 15.95 -8.34
CA ASP A 114 -5.78 14.97 -9.15
C ASP A 114 -5.99 13.58 -8.49
N ASN A 115 -5.66 13.44 -7.19
CA ASN A 115 -5.48 12.13 -6.56
C ASN A 115 -6.16 12.01 -5.18
N GLY A 116 -6.48 10.79 -4.74
CA GLY A 116 -6.93 10.53 -3.35
C GLY A 116 -8.11 9.58 -3.16
N TRP A 117 -8.91 9.29 -4.19
CA TRP A 117 -10.13 8.47 -3.99
C TRP A 117 -9.84 6.98 -3.75
N SER A 118 -8.70 6.47 -4.25
CA SER A 118 -8.27 5.05 -4.23
C SER A 118 -7.41 4.71 -2.99
N GLU A 119 -7.54 5.47 -1.91
CA GLU A 119 -6.76 5.29 -0.68
C GLU A 119 -6.77 3.84 -0.15
N GLY A 120 -5.57 3.28 -0.01
CA GLY A 120 -5.30 1.99 0.61
C GLY A 120 -4.97 2.13 2.09
N SER A 121 -4.79 1.00 2.78
CA SER A 121 -4.57 1.00 4.24
C SER A 121 -3.10 1.17 4.67
N LEU A 122 -2.12 1.04 3.76
CA LEU A 122 -0.70 0.95 4.15
C LEU A 122 -0.21 2.20 4.90
N LEU A 123 -0.43 3.37 4.31
CA LEU A 123 -0.02 4.66 4.88
C LEU A 123 -0.61 4.87 6.29
N ALA A 124 -1.93 4.72 6.44
CA ALA A 124 -2.61 4.87 7.71
C ALA A 124 -2.12 3.84 8.74
N ASN A 125 -1.84 2.61 8.32
CA ASN A 125 -1.30 1.57 9.22
C ASN A 125 0.12 1.90 9.69
N LEU A 126 0.97 2.46 8.82
CA LEU A 126 2.33 2.88 9.19
C LEU A 126 2.32 4.05 10.17
N ALA A 127 1.46 5.05 9.94
CA ALA A 127 1.30 6.17 10.87
C ALA A 127 0.82 5.69 12.26
N ARG A 128 -0.17 4.79 12.30
CA ARG A 128 -0.67 4.20 13.55
C ARG A 128 0.39 3.32 14.24
N LEU A 129 1.13 2.51 13.46
CA LEU A 129 2.24 1.72 13.97
C LEU A 129 3.29 2.62 14.61
N ALA A 130 3.70 3.71 13.95
CA ALA A 130 4.71 4.62 14.48
C ALA A 130 4.27 5.24 15.81
N LEU A 131 3.02 5.68 15.89
CA LEU A 131 2.43 6.21 17.12
C LEU A 131 2.46 5.18 18.26
N VAL A 132 1.95 3.97 18.01
CA VAL A 132 1.85 2.91 19.03
C VAL A 132 3.22 2.39 19.45
N ALA A 133 4.12 2.24 18.49
CA ALA A 133 5.50 1.88 18.75
C ALA A 133 6.17 2.94 19.64
N SER A 134 5.95 4.24 19.42
CA SER A 134 6.60 5.28 20.23
C SER A 134 6.13 5.33 21.69
N GLN A 135 4.95 4.80 22.01
CA GLN A 135 4.49 4.64 23.39
C GLN A 135 5.15 3.45 24.11
N ARG A 136 5.77 2.51 23.38
CA ARG A 136 6.24 1.22 23.91
C ARG A 136 7.75 0.99 23.72
N LEU A 137 8.31 1.60 22.69
CA LEU A 137 9.72 1.50 22.30
C LEU A 137 10.44 2.78 22.71
N ARG A 138 11.76 2.70 22.84
CA ARG A 138 12.60 3.85 23.23
C ARG A 138 12.63 4.91 22.14
N LYS A 139 12.68 4.50 20.87
CA LYS A 139 12.84 5.40 19.73
C LYS A 139 12.14 4.84 18.50
N VAL A 140 11.39 5.70 17.81
CA VAL A 140 10.75 5.40 16.53
C VAL A 140 11.11 6.48 15.52
N THR A 141 11.62 6.06 14.37
CA THR A 141 11.96 6.96 13.27
C THR A 141 11.35 6.46 11.98
N VAL A 142 10.60 7.31 11.31
CA VAL A 142 10.10 7.09 9.96
C VAL A 142 11.04 7.81 9.00
N ILE A 143 11.67 7.10 8.08
CA ILE A 143 12.53 7.69 7.06
C ILE A 143 11.79 7.55 5.73
N THR A 144 11.69 8.62 4.96
CA THR A 144 10.95 8.60 3.70
C THR A 144 11.73 9.22 2.55
N THR A 145 11.62 8.60 1.38
CA THR A 145 12.05 9.17 0.09
C THR A 145 10.93 9.96 -0.60
N ASN A 146 9.72 9.94 -0.04
CA ASN A 146 8.57 10.61 -0.63
C ASN A 146 8.61 12.10 -0.30
N TYR A 147 8.17 12.91 -1.26
CA TYR A 147 8.08 14.36 -1.10
C TYR A 147 6.81 14.78 -0.34
N ASP A 148 5.75 13.98 -0.41
CA ASP A 148 4.42 14.34 0.09
C ASP A 148 4.34 14.39 1.64
N VAL A 149 3.32 15.09 2.14
CA VAL A 149 3.04 15.23 3.58
C VAL A 149 2.03 14.21 4.11
N TYR A 150 1.68 13.18 3.33
CA TYR A 150 0.57 12.30 3.71
C TYR A 150 0.86 11.48 4.97
N LEU A 151 2.13 11.15 5.26
CA LEU A 151 2.51 10.52 6.54
C LEU A 151 2.22 11.43 7.74
N GLU A 152 2.47 12.74 7.61
CA GLU A 152 2.19 13.74 8.65
C GLU A 152 0.68 13.91 8.85
N GLU A 153 -0.08 13.90 7.76
CA GLU A 153 -1.54 14.02 7.77
C GLU A 153 -2.19 12.80 8.44
N GLU A 154 -1.79 11.58 8.08
CA GLU A 154 -2.29 10.36 8.72
C GLU A 154 -1.91 10.28 10.19
N PHE A 155 -0.70 10.73 10.56
CA PHE A 155 -0.30 10.82 11.96
C PHE A 155 -1.21 11.80 12.72
N SER A 156 -1.45 12.99 12.16
CA SER A 156 -2.32 14.01 12.73
C SER A 156 -3.76 13.51 12.89
N THR A 157 -4.27 12.76 11.91
CA THR A 157 -5.60 12.13 11.98
C THR A 157 -5.64 11.09 13.10
N ALA A 158 -4.65 10.21 13.21
CA ALA A 158 -4.57 9.22 14.28
C ALA A 158 -4.51 9.85 15.69
N VAL A 159 -3.74 10.93 15.85
CA VAL A 159 -3.67 11.73 17.09
C VAL A 159 -5.05 12.29 17.46
N LYS A 160 -5.75 12.91 16.51
CA LYS A 160 -7.09 13.48 16.74
C LYS A 160 -8.09 12.40 17.16
N GLU A 161 -8.06 11.23 16.53
CA GLU A 161 -8.93 10.11 16.88
C GLU A 161 -8.69 9.60 18.31
N ILE A 162 -7.43 9.53 18.75
CA ILE A 162 -7.09 9.08 20.11
C ILE A 162 -7.51 10.13 21.13
N ALA A 163 -7.24 11.41 20.86
CA ALA A 163 -7.69 12.51 21.70
C ALA A 163 -9.22 12.52 21.84
N ALA A 164 -9.97 12.31 20.73
CA ALA A 164 -11.42 12.24 20.74
C ALA A 164 -11.98 11.06 21.56
N ARG A 165 -11.19 9.99 21.75
CA ARG A 165 -11.52 8.85 22.60
C ARG A 165 -11.08 9.03 24.06
N GLY A 166 -10.53 10.19 24.42
CA GLY A 166 -10.04 10.48 25.77
C GLY A 166 -8.70 9.84 26.09
N GLY A 167 -7.80 9.70 25.11
CA GLY A 167 -6.43 9.25 25.37
C GLY A 167 -5.62 10.32 26.10
N ASP A 168 -5.09 9.97 27.28
CA ASP A 168 -4.32 10.89 28.13
C ASP A 168 -2.82 10.96 27.78
N GLU A 169 -2.29 9.95 27.09
CA GLU A 169 -0.89 9.88 26.63
C GLU A 169 -0.82 9.77 25.10
N ILE A 170 -0.39 10.83 24.44
CA ILE A 170 -0.28 10.91 22.98
C ILE A 170 1.11 11.39 22.58
N PRO A 171 1.90 10.57 21.87
CA PRO A 171 3.21 10.97 21.36
C PRO A 171 3.14 12.18 20.44
N GLY A 172 4.17 13.01 20.49
CA GLY A 172 4.34 14.14 19.58
C GLY A 172 4.95 13.72 18.24
N LEU A 173 5.01 14.68 17.32
CA LEU A 173 5.59 14.52 16.00
C LEU A 173 6.65 15.59 15.77
N GLU A 174 7.82 15.16 15.36
CA GLU A 174 8.87 16.02 14.85
C GLU A 174 9.29 15.56 13.46
N ARG A 175 9.89 16.47 12.71
CA ARG A 175 10.42 16.19 11.39
C ARG A 175 11.84 16.70 11.24
N LEU A 176 12.56 16.06 10.33
CA LEU A 176 13.94 16.34 9.99
C LEU A 176 14.04 16.29 8.47
N VAL A 177 14.41 17.39 7.83
CA VAL A 177 14.42 17.50 6.36
C VAL A 177 15.86 17.65 5.88
N SER A 178 16.16 17.13 4.69
CA SER A 178 17.44 17.36 4.02
C SER A 178 17.73 18.87 3.94
N PRO A 179 18.99 19.29 4.10
CA PRO A 179 19.34 20.71 4.08
C PRO A 179 19.09 21.34 2.70
N GLU A 180 18.90 22.66 2.68
CA GLU A 180 18.69 23.45 1.45
C GLU A 180 19.92 23.46 0.54
N GLN A 181 21.12 23.34 1.10
CA GLN A 181 22.32 23.03 0.33
C GLN A 181 22.78 21.60 0.64
N PRO A 182 22.95 20.74 -0.38
CA PRO A 182 23.44 19.37 -0.18
C PRO A 182 24.83 19.27 0.47
N SER A 183 25.60 20.37 0.46
CA SER A 183 26.91 20.49 1.10
C SER A 183 26.84 20.83 2.59
N ASP A 184 25.68 21.27 3.09
CA ASP A 184 25.49 21.57 4.50
C ASP A 184 25.29 20.27 5.28
N ASP A 185 25.95 20.16 6.42
CA ASP A 185 25.86 18.98 7.28
C ASP A 185 24.78 19.08 8.36
N GLU A 186 24.18 20.27 8.55
CA GLU A 186 23.22 20.54 9.62
C GLU A 186 21.79 20.22 9.18
N TRP A 187 21.29 19.08 9.64
CA TRP A 187 19.88 18.72 9.52
C TRP A 187 19.15 19.27 10.75
N THR A 188 18.14 20.12 10.51
CA THR A 188 17.41 20.78 11.60
C THR A 188 16.13 20.02 11.95
N VAL A 189 15.96 19.70 13.22
CA VAL A 189 14.73 19.08 13.74
C VAL A 189 13.70 20.19 14.00
N GLN A 190 12.48 19.97 13.53
CA GLN A 190 11.34 20.83 13.80
C GLN A 190 10.21 20.05 14.47
N GLU A 191 9.73 20.53 15.61
CA GLU A 191 8.53 20.03 16.25
C GLU A 191 7.28 20.45 15.46
N MET A 192 6.41 19.50 15.17
CA MET A 192 5.16 19.69 14.43
C MET A 192 3.95 19.57 15.35
N ILE A 193 3.98 18.59 16.26
CA ILE A 193 2.91 18.31 17.22
C ILE A 193 3.58 18.05 18.58
N ALA A 194 3.24 18.84 19.58
CA ALA A 194 3.72 18.62 20.95
C ALA A 194 3.11 17.34 21.55
N PRO A 195 3.87 16.57 22.34
CA PRO A 195 3.34 15.40 23.02
C PRO A 195 2.36 15.81 24.15
N ILE A 196 1.39 14.94 24.44
CA ILE A 196 0.39 15.13 25.49
C ILE A 196 0.56 14.02 26.51
N GLY A 197 0.77 14.38 27.79
CA GLY A 197 0.89 13.41 28.89
C GLY A 197 2.08 12.45 28.80
N THR A 198 3.00 12.64 27.86
CA THR A 198 4.19 11.82 27.63
C THR A 198 5.35 12.66 27.11
N GLU A 199 6.56 12.10 27.07
CA GLU A 199 7.74 12.67 26.40
C GLU A 199 8.05 11.96 25.07
N ALA A 200 7.25 10.95 24.70
CA ALA A 200 7.45 10.18 23.48
C ALA A 200 7.28 11.05 22.22
N MET A 201 8.22 10.91 21.28
CA MET A 201 8.22 11.59 19.99
C MET A 201 8.41 10.59 18.85
N VAL A 202 7.67 10.80 17.76
CA VAL A 202 7.94 10.16 16.46
C VAL A 202 8.67 11.16 15.58
N ARG A 203 9.77 10.71 14.96
CA ARG A 203 10.52 11.52 13.99
C ARG A 203 10.26 11.07 12.57
N ILE A 204 9.86 12.00 11.68
CA ILE A 204 9.84 11.77 10.23
C ILE A 204 11.08 12.42 9.60
N VAL A 205 11.87 11.64 8.85
CA VAL A 205 13.08 12.10 8.16
C VAL A 205 12.83 12.11 6.65
N TYR A 206 12.85 13.29 6.03
CA TYR A 206 12.68 13.48 4.59
C TYR A 206 14.04 13.53 3.90
N LEU A 207 14.40 12.47 3.16
CA LEU A 207 15.72 12.36 2.53
C LEU A 207 15.86 13.20 1.26
N HIS A 208 14.77 13.37 0.51
CA HIS A 208 14.77 13.98 -0.82
C HIS A 208 14.00 15.31 -0.85
N GLY A 209 13.86 15.95 0.31
CA GLY A 209 13.08 17.16 0.50
C GLY A 209 11.60 16.88 0.78
N ARG A 210 10.88 17.92 1.19
CA ARG A 210 9.47 17.85 1.60
C ARG A 210 8.65 18.91 0.87
N VAL A 211 7.70 18.48 0.05
CA VAL A 211 6.78 19.33 -0.70
C VAL A 211 5.45 19.44 0.04
N ALA A 212 5.20 20.59 0.66
CA ALA A 212 3.94 20.84 1.37
C ALA A 212 2.77 21.06 0.40
N ARG A 213 1.54 21.05 0.91
CA ARG A 213 0.35 21.39 0.09
C ARG A 213 0.44 22.80 -0.50
N PRO A 214 -0.27 23.08 -1.61
CA PRO A 214 -0.33 24.43 -2.18
C PRO A 214 -0.62 25.50 -1.13
N GLY A 215 0.22 26.55 -1.09
CA GLY A 215 0.13 27.64 -0.11
C GLY A 215 0.93 27.42 1.19
N GLN A 216 1.59 26.27 1.36
CA GLN A 216 2.52 26.01 2.45
C GLN A 216 3.98 25.93 1.94
N PRO A 217 4.98 26.25 2.79
CA PRO A 217 6.38 26.20 2.39
C PRO A 217 6.86 24.76 2.17
N THR A 218 7.55 24.55 1.05
CA THR A 218 8.38 23.38 0.77
C THR A 218 9.72 23.56 1.46
N GLU A 219 10.32 22.45 1.92
CA GLU A 219 11.55 22.47 2.70
C GLU A 219 12.59 21.49 2.18
N GLY A 220 13.85 21.88 2.37
CA GLY A 220 15.01 21.11 1.94
C GLY A 220 15.23 21.10 0.44
N THR A 221 16.30 20.43 0.03
CA THR A 221 16.61 20.23 -1.40
C THR A 221 15.71 19.14 -1.96
N ILE A 222 14.95 19.46 -3.02
CA ILE A 222 14.24 18.46 -3.81
C ILE A 222 15.26 17.64 -4.60
N VAL A 223 15.39 16.36 -4.25
CA VAL A 223 16.29 15.42 -4.94
C VAL A 223 15.47 14.64 -5.96
N LEU A 224 15.66 14.92 -7.25
CA LEU A 224 14.87 14.34 -8.35
C LEU A 224 15.75 13.85 -9.51
N ASP A 225 16.76 14.64 -9.90
CA ASP A 225 17.66 14.36 -11.02
C ASP A 225 19.04 13.86 -10.57
N GLU A 226 19.83 13.33 -11.51
CA GLU A 226 21.18 12.77 -11.24
C GLU A 226 22.10 13.76 -10.53
N PHE A 227 22.00 15.06 -10.87
CA PHE A 227 22.84 16.09 -10.26
C PHE A 227 22.51 16.27 -8.77
N SER A 228 21.22 16.35 -8.44
CA SER A 228 20.74 16.45 -7.06
C SER A 228 21.04 15.19 -6.24
N TYR A 229 20.93 13.99 -6.83
CA TYR A 229 21.33 12.73 -6.21
C TYR A 229 22.83 12.71 -5.90
N ALA A 230 23.67 13.01 -6.90
CA ALA A 230 25.12 13.01 -6.73
C ALA A 230 25.58 13.97 -5.62
N ARG A 231 24.96 15.15 -5.49
CA ARG A 231 25.29 16.14 -4.46
C ARG A 231 24.84 15.74 -3.06
N SER A 232 23.66 15.14 -2.93
CA SER A 232 23.07 14.80 -1.62
C SER A 232 23.54 13.43 -1.08
N HIS A 233 24.10 12.58 -1.94
CA HIS A 233 24.46 11.19 -1.66
C HIS A 233 25.20 10.99 -0.34
N ALA A 234 26.26 11.77 -0.09
CA ALA A 234 27.10 11.62 1.10
C ALA A 234 26.35 12.00 2.40
N ALA A 235 25.63 13.12 2.38
CA ALA A 235 24.85 13.60 3.53
C ALA A 235 23.71 12.63 3.86
N VAL A 236 22.96 12.17 2.86
CA VAL A 236 21.87 11.19 3.02
C VAL A 236 22.42 9.86 3.55
N THR A 237 23.52 9.36 2.99
CA THR A 237 24.16 8.11 3.45
C THR A 237 24.61 8.22 4.91
N ARG A 238 25.17 9.37 5.32
CA ARG A 238 25.58 9.61 6.71
C ARG A 238 24.40 9.54 7.67
N VAL A 239 23.30 10.22 7.34
CA VAL A 239 22.08 10.22 8.16
C VAL A 239 21.46 8.82 8.23
N LEU A 240 21.36 8.11 7.11
CA LEU A 240 20.90 6.72 7.10
C LEU A 240 21.77 5.83 7.98
N ARG A 241 23.09 5.97 7.91
CA ARG A 241 24.01 5.20 8.75
C ARG A 241 23.75 5.41 10.24
N GLU A 242 23.49 6.65 10.65
CA GLU A 242 23.19 7.01 12.03
C GLU A 242 21.93 6.29 12.54
N TYR A 243 20.84 6.34 11.77
CA TYR A 243 19.58 5.70 12.17
C TYR A 243 19.61 4.17 12.08
N LEU A 244 20.35 3.60 11.13
CA LEU A 244 20.41 2.15 10.91
C LEU A 244 21.37 1.42 11.85
N THR A 245 22.27 2.13 12.53
CA THR A 245 23.20 1.52 13.50
C THR A 245 22.41 1.11 14.75
N ASP A 246 22.50 -0.17 15.13
CA ASP A 246 21.85 -0.78 16.31
C ASP A 246 20.30 -0.74 16.37
N SER A 247 19.64 -0.21 15.34
CA SER A 247 18.18 -0.21 15.21
C SER A 247 17.63 -1.41 14.45
N ALA A 248 16.42 -1.85 14.81
CA ALA A 248 15.63 -2.72 13.95
C ALA A 248 15.01 -1.90 12.82
N MET A 249 14.88 -2.48 11.62
CA MET A 249 14.41 -1.77 10.43
C MET A 249 13.33 -2.57 9.70
N LEU A 250 12.27 -1.87 9.30
CA LEU A 250 11.28 -2.35 8.35
C LEU A 250 11.23 -1.39 7.15
N ALA A 251 11.57 -1.88 5.95
CA ALA A 251 11.33 -1.17 4.70
C ALA A 251 9.97 -1.59 4.11
N ALA A 252 9.13 -0.60 3.77
CA ALA A 252 7.81 -0.81 3.17
C ALA A 252 7.58 0.17 2.01
N GLY A 253 6.94 -0.30 0.94
CA GLY A 253 6.70 0.51 -0.26
C GLY A 253 7.99 0.98 -0.96
N ALA A 254 9.12 0.33 -0.70
CA ALA A 254 10.44 0.67 -1.24
C ALA A 254 11.08 -0.54 -1.93
N SER A 255 11.75 -0.31 -3.05
CA SER A 255 12.44 -1.33 -3.86
C SER A 255 13.82 -1.73 -3.32
N VAL A 256 14.33 -1.06 -2.28
CA VAL A 256 15.71 -1.23 -1.77
C VAL A 256 16.75 -1.10 -2.89
N THR A 257 16.54 -0.13 -3.79
CA THR A 257 17.45 0.22 -4.90
C THR A 257 18.07 1.60 -4.74
N ASP A 258 17.53 2.43 -3.85
CA ASP A 258 18.07 3.75 -3.53
C ASP A 258 19.55 3.67 -3.12
N ALA A 259 20.43 4.39 -3.83
CA ALA A 259 21.87 4.21 -3.71
C ALA A 259 22.42 4.57 -2.32
N PRO A 260 22.01 5.70 -1.69
CA PRO A 260 22.35 6.00 -0.30
C PRO A 260 21.90 4.92 0.69
N LEU A 261 20.70 4.35 0.53
CA LEU A 261 20.24 3.24 1.36
C LEU A 261 21.11 1.99 1.19
N VAL A 262 21.39 1.59 -0.05
CA VAL A 262 22.23 0.42 -0.35
C VAL A 262 23.61 0.57 0.31
N GLN A 263 24.21 1.76 0.21
CA GLN A 263 25.50 2.04 0.84
C GLN A 263 25.40 2.02 2.38
N ALA A 264 24.37 2.64 2.96
CA ALA A 264 24.19 2.66 4.42
C ALA A 264 23.95 1.26 5.00
N LEU A 265 23.19 0.40 4.31
CA LEU A 265 23.00 -1.00 4.68
C LEU A 265 24.33 -1.77 4.68
N ALA A 266 25.12 -1.62 3.61
CA ALA A 266 26.43 -2.26 3.49
C ALA A 266 27.40 -1.81 4.59
N LEU A 267 27.44 -0.50 4.89
CA LEU A 267 28.33 0.07 5.91
C LEU A 267 27.94 -0.29 7.35
N THR A 268 26.68 -0.63 7.60
CA THR A 268 26.16 -0.97 8.93
C THR A 268 25.85 -2.45 9.08
N LYS A 269 26.32 -3.28 8.14
CA LYS A 269 26.08 -4.73 8.15
C LYS A 269 26.90 -5.38 9.26
N THR A 270 26.21 -6.00 10.22
CA THR A 270 26.78 -6.79 11.32
C THR A 270 25.99 -8.09 11.46
N ALA A 271 26.52 -9.07 12.20
CA ALA A 271 25.81 -10.32 12.45
C ALA A 271 24.45 -10.09 13.16
N ASP A 272 24.39 -9.13 14.08
CA ASP A 272 23.17 -8.77 14.79
C ASP A 272 22.19 -8.01 13.88
N SER A 273 22.69 -7.04 13.10
CA SER A 273 21.82 -6.19 12.28
C SER A 273 21.10 -6.96 11.17
N ILE A 274 21.72 -8.02 10.63
CA ILE A 274 21.08 -8.94 9.68
C ILE A 274 19.77 -9.49 10.26
N THR A 275 19.75 -9.88 11.54
CA THR A 275 18.58 -10.50 12.17
C THR A 275 17.42 -9.55 12.48
N ARG A 276 17.60 -8.24 12.25
CA ARG A 276 16.66 -7.19 12.67
C ARG A 276 16.22 -6.26 11.54
N ARG A 277 16.66 -6.51 10.30
CA ARG A 277 16.36 -5.68 9.14
C ARG A 277 15.55 -6.47 8.14
N PHE A 278 14.37 -5.94 7.80
CA PHE A 278 13.41 -6.60 6.92
C PHE A 278 12.90 -5.62 5.87
N ALA A 279 12.63 -6.10 4.67
CA ALA A 279 11.96 -5.35 3.61
C ALA A 279 10.80 -6.15 3.05
N LEU A 280 9.65 -5.50 2.88
CA LEU A 280 8.46 -6.07 2.26
C LEU A 280 8.48 -5.75 0.76
N ILE A 281 8.80 -6.74 -0.08
CA ILE A 281 8.88 -6.59 -1.53
C ILE A 281 7.85 -7.54 -2.18
N PRO A 282 6.70 -7.02 -2.66
CA PRO A 282 5.69 -7.87 -3.27
C PRO A 282 6.24 -8.65 -4.46
N SER A 283 5.94 -9.95 -4.58
CA SER A 283 6.51 -10.81 -5.64
C SER A 283 6.24 -10.28 -7.06
N ALA A 284 5.07 -9.65 -7.31
CA ALA A 284 4.77 -9.06 -8.61
C ALA A 284 5.60 -7.80 -8.96
N ALA A 285 6.22 -7.15 -7.97
CA ALA A 285 7.18 -6.07 -8.21
C ALA A 285 8.57 -6.60 -8.59
N ALA A 286 8.82 -7.89 -8.38
CA ALA A 286 10.08 -8.56 -8.65
C ALA A 286 9.95 -9.43 -9.91
N LEU A 287 10.46 -8.93 -11.05
CA LEU A 287 10.75 -9.69 -12.28
C LEU A 287 9.87 -10.93 -12.50
N ASP A 288 8.65 -10.77 -13.02
CA ASP A 288 7.74 -11.89 -13.28
C ASP A 288 8.33 -12.81 -14.38
N PRO A 289 8.74 -14.05 -14.04
CA PRO A 289 9.38 -14.96 -14.99
C PRO A 289 8.44 -15.39 -16.12
N SER A 290 7.11 -15.26 -15.96
CA SER A 290 6.15 -15.59 -17.02
C SER A 290 6.24 -14.65 -18.23
N THR A 291 6.84 -13.47 -18.04
CA THR A 291 7.04 -12.48 -19.12
C THR A 291 8.30 -12.74 -19.96
N TYR A 292 9.13 -13.71 -19.55
CA TYR A 292 10.40 -14.03 -20.20
C TYR A 292 10.44 -15.49 -20.67
N ASN A 293 11.28 -15.77 -21.67
CA ASN A 293 11.60 -17.15 -22.01
C ASN A 293 12.56 -17.72 -20.95
N THR A 294 12.01 -18.45 -19.98
CA THR A 294 12.75 -18.99 -18.82
C THR A 294 12.97 -20.51 -18.89
N GLY A 295 12.75 -21.11 -20.05
CA GLY A 295 12.94 -22.54 -20.27
C GLY A 295 14.40 -22.96 -20.10
N TYR A 296 14.64 -24.05 -19.34
CA TYR A 296 15.95 -24.66 -19.19
C TYR A 296 15.86 -26.20 -19.16
N VAL A 297 16.95 -26.86 -19.52
CA VAL A 297 17.05 -28.33 -19.48
C VAL A 297 17.72 -28.75 -18.17
N ALA A 298 16.95 -29.38 -17.29
CA ALA A 298 17.46 -29.92 -16.04
C ALA A 298 18.32 -31.18 -16.27
N VAL A 299 19.13 -31.53 -15.27
CA VAL A 299 19.91 -32.78 -15.25
C VAL A 299 18.97 -33.96 -15.50
N GLY A 300 19.21 -34.71 -16.58
CA GLY A 300 18.32 -35.79 -17.05
C GLY A 300 17.52 -35.46 -18.31
N GLY A 301 17.73 -34.30 -18.94
CA GLY A 301 17.12 -33.94 -20.22
C GLY A 301 15.67 -33.46 -20.10
N VAL A 302 15.21 -33.11 -18.90
CA VAL A 302 13.84 -32.66 -18.64
C VAL A 302 13.76 -31.15 -18.78
N GLU A 303 12.91 -30.66 -19.67
CA GLU A 303 12.60 -29.23 -19.80
C GLU A 303 11.81 -28.76 -18.57
N LYS A 304 12.22 -27.60 -18.03
CA LYS A 304 11.61 -26.92 -16.90
C LYS A 304 11.58 -25.41 -17.17
N GLU A 305 10.73 -24.70 -16.46
CA GLU A 305 10.66 -23.23 -16.46
C GLU A 305 11.05 -22.70 -15.09
N LEU A 306 11.55 -21.46 -15.04
CA LEU A 306 11.78 -20.78 -13.78
C LEU A 306 10.45 -20.41 -13.13
N THR A 307 10.34 -20.65 -11.82
CA THR A 307 9.19 -20.28 -11.02
C THR A 307 9.45 -18.94 -10.32
N GLN A 308 8.38 -18.24 -9.89
CA GLN A 308 8.54 -17.03 -9.07
C GLN A 308 9.36 -17.29 -7.79
N LYS A 309 9.23 -18.50 -7.21
CA LYS A 309 10.01 -18.90 -6.05
C LYS A 309 11.52 -18.91 -6.33
N ASP A 310 11.93 -19.34 -7.53
CA ASP A 310 13.34 -19.32 -7.93
C ASP A 310 13.87 -17.88 -8.04
N VAL A 311 13.04 -16.96 -8.55
CA VAL A 311 13.37 -15.52 -8.62
C VAL A 311 13.45 -14.92 -7.23
N ASP A 312 12.44 -15.15 -6.39
CA ASP A 312 12.37 -14.65 -5.00
C ASP A 312 13.56 -15.15 -4.17
N GLU A 313 14.01 -16.40 -4.36
CA GLU A 313 15.21 -16.94 -3.70
C GLU A 313 16.49 -16.18 -4.10
N MET A 314 16.67 -15.89 -5.39
CA MET A 314 17.83 -15.14 -5.89
C MET A 314 17.81 -13.68 -5.44
N VAL A 315 16.64 -13.04 -5.46
CA VAL A 315 16.43 -11.69 -4.93
C VAL A 315 16.73 -11.67 -3.43
N GLY A 316 16.26 -12.68 -2.67
CA GLY A 316 16.61 -12.88 -1.26
C GLY A 316 18.11 -12.97 -1.01
N GLY A 317 18.86 -13.59 -1.92
CA GLY A 317 20.33 -13.60 -1.91
C GLY A 317 20.96 -12.20 -1.97
N ARG A 318 20.42 -11.30 -2.81
CA ARG A 318 20.82 -9.88 -2.84
C ARG A 318 20.54 -9.20 -1.50
N GLY A 319 19.37 -9.42 -0.91
CA GLY A 319 19.04 -8.90 0.42
C GLY A 319 20.06 -9.32 1.48
N ALA A 320 20.34 -10.63 1.57
CA ALA A 320 21.33 -11.17 2.49
C ALA A 320 22.74 -10.60 2.25
N HIS A 321 23.09 -10.33 0.99
CA HIS A 321 24.34 -9.65 0.64
C HIS A 321 24.40 -8.22 1.21
N LEU A 322 23.30 -7.47 1.16
CA LEU A 322 23.18 -6.13 1.74
C LEU A 322 22.96 -6.12 3.26
N GLY A 323 22.62 -7.27 3.85
CA GLY A 323 22.34 -7.39 5.29
C GLY A 323 20.90 -7.03 5.67
N ILE A 324 19.95 -7.33 4.79
CA ILE A 324 18.51 -7.15 5.00
C ILE A 324 17.75 -8.40 4.52
N HIS A 325 16.77 -8.86 5.28
CA HIS A 325 15.91 -9.98 4.87
C HIS A 325 14.77 -9.46 3.99
N LEU A 326 14.66 -10.00 2.78
CA LEU A 326 13.54 -9.70 1.90
C LEU A 326 12.41 -10.68 2.18
N LEU A 327 11.24 -10.11 2.45
CA LEU A 327 10.00 -10.83 2.68
C LEU A 327 9.12 -10.56 1.46
N HIS A 328 8.48 -11.62 0.96
CA HIS A 328 7.77 -11.60 -0.32
C HIS A 328 6.25 -11.72 -0.11
N PRO A 329 5.55 -10.65 0.31
CA PRO A 329 4.10 -10.65 0.31
C PRO A 329 3.58 -10.90 -1.11
N LEU A 330 2.46 -11.61 -1.23
CA LEU A 330 1.81 -11.82 -2.53
C LEU A 330 1.32 -10.50 -3.13
N SER A 331 1.01 -9.51 -2.29
CA SER A 331 0.34 -8.28 -2.73
C SER A 331 0.47 -7.10 -1.75
N HIS A 332 0.10 -5.91 -2.20
CA HIS A 332 0.08 -4.68 -1.38
C HIS A 332 -0.84 -4.79 -0.16
N ALA A 333 -1.99 -5.48 -0.28
CA ALA A 333 -2.86 -5.75 0.86
C ALA A 333 -2.15 -6.53 1.97
N GLN A 334 -1.28 -7.48 1.62
CA GLN A 334 -0.53 -8.26 2.60
C GLN A 334 0.58 -7.44 3.27
N THR A 335 1.22 -6.52 2.54
CA THR A 335 2.13 -5.52 3.12
C THR A 335 1.40 -4.68 4.18
N ALA A 336 0.22 -4.14 3.84
CA ALA A 336 -0.59 -3.37 4.79
C ALA A 336 -1.04 -4.21 5.99
N GLN A 337 -1.40 -5.48 5.77
CA GLN A 337 -1.78 -6.40 6.85
C GLN A 337 -0.59 -6.72 7.77
N PHE A 338 0.62 -6.93 7.24
CA PHE A 338 1.82 -7.17 8.04
C PHE A 338 2.05 -6.03 9.04
N VAL A 339 1.91 -4.78 8.58
CA VAL A 339 2.07 -3.59 9.45
C VAL A 339 1.04 -3.60 10.59
N LYS A 340 -0.21 -4.02 10.35
CA LYS A 340 -1.23 -4.20 11.41
C LYS A 340 -0.84 -5.32 12.39
N GLU A 341 -0.29 -6.42 11.88
CA GLU A 341 0.16 -7.51 12.74
C GLU A 341 1.37 -7.11 13.59
N LEU A 342 2.25 -6.25 13.07
CA LEU A 342 3.37 -5.70 13.82
C LEU A 342 2.91 -4.74 14.93
N ASP A 343 1.95 -3.86 14.65
CA ASP A 343 1.31 -3.00 15.66
C ASP A 343 0.79 -3.86 16.82
N LEU A 344 0.05 -4.92 16.50
CA LEU A 344 -0.49 -5.81 17.49
C LEU A 344 0.58 -6.57 18.28
N ALA A 345 1.62 -7.06 17.58
CA ALA A 345 2.73 -7.75 18.20
C ALA A 345 3.47 -6.85 19.22
N ILE A 346 3.70 -5.58 18.89
CA ILE A 346 4.31 -4.59 19.82
C ILE A 346 3.43 -4.40 21.07
N ARG A 347 2.12 -4.25 20.90
CA ARG A 347 1.19 -4.09 22.03
C ARG A 347 1.20 -5.29 22.98
N LEU A 348 1.36 -6.49 22.44
CA LEU A 348 1.39 -7.75 23.20
C LEU A 348 2.75 -8.01 23.86
N HIS A 349 3.86 -7.79 23.15
CA HIS A 349 5.19 -8.11 23.64
C HIS A 349 5.57 -7.34 24.92
N ARG A 350 5.06 -6.11 25.05
CA ARG A 350 5.31 -5.24 26.22
C ARG A 350 4.13 -5.23 27.22
N SER A 351 3.23 -6.21 27.17
CA SER A 351 2.13 -6.40 28.14
C SER A 351 2.66 -7.02 29.46
N PRO A 352 2.02 -6.77 30.64
CA PRO A 352 2.43 -7.35 31.92
C PRO A 352 2.45 -8.89 31.93
N SER A 353 1.61 -9.50 31.09
CA SER A 353 1.67 -10.91 30.74
C SER A 353 2.61 -11.07 29.56
N THR A 354 3.74 -11.78 29.73
CA THR A 354 4.73 -12.01 28.66
C THR A 354 4.21 -13.00 27.59
N ARG A 355 3.06 -12.70 26.95
CA ARG A 355 2.51 -13.50 25.85
C ARG A 355 3.00 -12.94 24.52
N ARG A 356 3.51 -13.84 23.67
CA ARG A 356 4.01 -13.47 22.34
C ARG A 356 2.87 -13.54 21.33
N TYR A 357 2.97 -12.75 20.26
CA TYR A 357 2.02 -12.77 19.15
C TYR A 357 1.78 -14.18 18.57
N ARG A 358 2.82 -15.03 18.55
CA ARG A 358 2.74 -16.42 18.06
C ARG A 358 2.12 -17.41 19.04
N ASP A 359 1.89 -17.03 20.29
CA ASP A 359 1.34 -17.95 21.28
C ASP A 359 -0.09 -18.30 20.90
N VAL A 360 -0.30 -19.56 20.49
CA VAL A 360 -1.59 -20.08 20.03
C VAL A 360 -2.67 -19.91 21.11
N SER A 361 -2.30 -19.94 22.40
CA SER A 361 -3.23 -19.77 23.51
C SER A 361 -3.88 -18.39 23.59
N THR A 362 -3.27 -17.37 22.95
CA THR A 362 -3.83 -16.02 22.88
C THR A 362 -5.00 -15.92 21.89
N GLY A 363 -5.06 -16.80 20.89
CA GLY A 363 -6.03 -16.71 19.80
C GLY A 363 -5.97 -15.39 19.01
N ILE A 364 -4.87 -14.64 19.11
CA ILE A 364 -4.74 -13.28 18.60
C ILE A 364 -3.85 -13.18 17.36
N SER A 365 -3.32 -14.28 16.84
CA SER A 365 -2.63 -14.22 15.55
C SER A 365 -3.63 -13.91 14.43
N TYR A 366 -3.14 -13.36 13.33
CA TYR A 366 -3.93 -13.19 12.10
C TYR A 366 -4.72 -14.44 11.73
N GLU A 367 -4.05 -15.60 11.78
CA GLU A 367 -4.66 -16.89 11.44
C GLU A 367 -5.78 -17.27 12.41
N ALA A 368 -5.58 -17.09 13.72
CA ALA A 368 -6.59 -17.42 14.71
C ALA A 368 -7.84 -16.53 14.57
N ARG A 369 -7.64 -15.23 14.31
CA ARG A 369 -8.75 -14.32 14.02
C ARG A 369 -9.50 -14.72 12.75
N LEU A 370 -8.77 -15.00 11.67
CA LEU A 370 -9.36 -15.35 10.39
C LEU A 370 -10.10 -16.69 10.44
N ALA A 371 -9.55 -17.69 11.14
CA ALA A 371 -10.18 -18.98 11.39
C ALA A 371 -11.49 -18.80 12.19
N SER A 372 -11.45 -18.01 13.27
CA SER A 372 -12.66 -17.74 14.03
C SER A 372 -13.75 -17.07 13.22
N TRP A 373 -13.41 -16.08 12.39
CA TRP A 373 -14.40 -15.40 11.58
C TRP A 373 -15.04 -16.35 10.57
N ILE A 374 -14.25 -17.18 9.89
CA ILE A 374 -14.84 -18.09 8.89
C ILE A 374 -15.72 -19.17 9.53
N ASP A 375 -15.36 -19.65 10.73
CA ASP A 375 -16.17 -20.63 11.47
C ASP A 375 -17.50 -20.01 11.93
N GLU A 376 -17.44 -18.79 12.48
CA GLU A 376 -18.62 -18.05 12.92
C GLU A 376 -19.52 -17.65 11.74
N TRP A 377 -18.93 -17.11 10.68
CA TRP A 377 -19.66 -16.72 9.47
C TRP A 377 -20.22 -17.94 8.74
N GLY A 378 -19.50 -19.06 8.67
CA GLY A 378 -19.99 -20.29 8.03
C GLY A 378 -21.24 -20.87 8.70
N THR A 379 -21.40 -20.61 10.01
CA THR A 379 -22.58 -21.03 10.79
C THR A 379 -23.70 -19.99 10.74
N ASN A 380 -23.34 -18.70 10.76
CA ASN A 380 -24.26 -17.59 10.97
C ASN A 380 -24.31 -16.61 9.79
N SER A 381 -24.01 -17.07 8.58
CA SER A 381 -24.09 -16.23 7.38
C SER A 381 -25.55 -15.89 7.07
N PRO A 382 -25.81 -14.72 6.46
CA PRO A 382 -27.16 -14.40 5.99
C PRO A 382 -27.62 -15.42 4.95
N THR A 383 -28.90 -15.77 5.00
CA THR A 383 -29.51 -16.61 3.97
C THR A 383 -29.34 -15.97 2.58
N PRO A 384 -29.30 -16.76 1.49
CA PRO A 384 -29.17 -16.21 0.14
C PRO A 384 -30.20 -15.12 -0.19
N HIS A 385 -31.42 -15.24 0.31
CA HIS A 385 -32.48 -14.25 0.13
C HIS A 385 -32.20 -12.95 0.90
N ALA A 386 -31.83 -13.05 2.18
CA ALA A 386 -31.51 -11.87 2.99
C ALA A 386 -30.28 -11.12 2.45
N ALA A 387 -29.27 -11.85 1.95
CA ALA A 387 -28.10 -11.25 1.32
C ALA A 387 -28.49 -10.54 0.01
N TYR A 388 -29.33 -11.17 -0.83
CA TYR A 388 -29.88 -10.55 -2.04
C TYR A 388 -30.65 -9.26 -1.73
N GLU A 389 -31.60 -9.27 -0.79
CA GLU A 389 -32.38 -8.09 -0.41
C GLU A 389 -31.49 -6.94 0.09
N THR A 390 -30.45 -7.26 0.86
CA THR A 390 -29.46 -6.28 1.33
C THR A 390 -28.79 -5.57 0.17
N LEU A 391 -28.33 -6.33 -0.84
CA LEU A 391 -27.63 -5.78 -2.00
C LEU A 391 -28.57 -5.02 -2.95
N VAL A 392 -29.81 -5.49 -3.14
CA VAL A 392 -30.81 -4.78 -3.95
C VAL A 392 -31.17 -3.44 -3.32
N ARG A 393 -31.40 -3.42 -2.00
CA ARG A 393 -31.68 -2.18 -1.27
C ARG A 393 -30.52 -1.19 -1.42
N ALA A 394 -29.30 -1.62 -1.14
CA ALA A 394 -28.12 -0.76 -1.26
C ALA A 394 -27.92 -0.26 -2.69
N LEU A 395 -28.14 -1.10 -3.70
CA LEU A 395 -28.03 -0.70 -5.10
C LEU A 395 -29.05 0.38 -5.46
N HIS A 396 -30.32 0.20 -5.11
CA HIS A 396 -31.40 1.12 -5.48
C HIS A 396 -31.46 2.39 -4.63
N ASP A 397 -31.38 2.24 -3.31
CA ASP A 397 -31.67 3.32 -2.37
C ASP A 397 -30.46 4.24 -2.14
N ASP A 398 -29.25 3.70 -2.24
CA ASP A 398 -28.01 4.42 -1.93
C ASP A 398 -27.14 4.63 -3.18
N ILE A 399 -26.71 3.55 -3.84
CA ILE A 399 -25.68 3.58 -4.89
C ILE A 399 -26.18 4.26 -6.16
N SER A 400 -27.36 3.89 -6.66
CA SER A 400 -27.94 4.50 -7.86
C SER A 400 -28.30 5.98 -7.64
N VAL A 401 -28.61 6.39 -6.42
CA VAL A 401 -28.86 7.79 -6.08
C VAL A 401 -27.58 8.61 -6.19
N ILE A 402 -26.47 8.10 -5.67
CA ILE A 402 -25.16 8.77 -5.73
C ILE A 402 -24.65 8.85 -7.17
N LEU A 403 -24.71 7.75 -7.92
CA LEU A 403 -24.25 7.70 -9.31
C LEU A 403 -25.18 8.41 -10.30
N GLY A 404 -26.39 8.81 -9.89
CA GLY A 404 -27.39 9.44 -10.75
C GLY A 404 -27.89 8.55 -11.90
N GLY A 405 -28.06 9.12 -13.09
CA GLY A 405 -28.41 8.38 -14.30
C GLY A 405 -29.89 8.02 -14.46
N THR A 406 -30.22 7.43 -15.61
CA THR A 406 -31.57 7.01 -16.00
C THR A 406 -31.93 5.64 -15.39
N ALA A 407 -33.22 5.30 -15.41
CA ALA A 407 -33.68 3.98 -14.98
C ALA A 407 -33.05 2.83 -15.79
N VAL A 408 -32.79 3.05 -17.09
CA VAL A 408 -32.16 2.05 -17.97
C VAL A 408 -30.70 1.84 -17.60
N GLU A 409 -29.95 2.92 -17.42
CA GLU A 409 -28.54 2.87 -16.99
C GLU A 409 -28.41 2.17 -15.63
N ASN A 410 -29.33 2.44 -14.70
CA ASN A 410 -29.33 1.82 -13.38
C ASN A 410 -29.75 0.33 -13.40
N GLN A 411 -30.59 -0.11 -14.34
CA GLN A 411 -30.89 -1.53 -14.55
C GLN A 411 -29.70 -2.32 -15.13
N SER A 412 -28.74 -1.61 -15.74
CA SER A 412 -27.50 -2.17 -16.29
C SER A 412 -26.39 -2.30 -15.24
N LEU A 413 -26.68 -2.02 -13.96
CA LEU A 413 -25.78 -2.20 -12.83
C LEU A 413 -26.07 -3.50 -12.07
N ARG A 414 -25.03 -4.09 -11.49
CA ARG A 414 -25.13 -5.24 -10.59
C ARG A 414 -24.16 -5.11 -9.44
N LEU A 415 -24.64 -5.33 -8.23
CA LEU A 415 -23.82 -5.39 -7.03
C LEU A 415 -23.53 -6.85 -6.69
N GLU A 416 -22.27 -7.16 -6.37
CA GLU A 416 -21.78 -8.50 -6.05
C GLU A 416 -20.98 -8.48 -4.75
N THR A 417 -21.15 -9.50 -3.91
CA THR A 417 -20.30 -9.71 -2.74
C THR A 417 -19.49 -11.00 -2.89
N TRP A 418 -18.17 -10.83 -2.94
CA TRP A 418 -17.18 -11.88 -3.04
C TRP A 418 -16.59 -12.15 -1.65
N VAL A 419 -16.70 -13.38 -1.17
CA VAL A 419 -16.32 -13.77 0.18
C VAL A 419 -15.13 -14.69 0.16
N ARG A 420 -14.19 -14.49 1.09
CA ARG A 420 -13.06 -15.39 1.26
C ARG A 420 -13.49 -16.68 1.92
N ILE A 421 -13.45 -17.78 1.17
CA ILE A 421 -13.80 -19.12 1.64
C ILE A 421 -12.53 -19.97 1.72
N ASN A 422 -12.48 -20.87 2.70
CA ASN A 422 -11.30 -21.69 3.01
C ASN A 422 -10.01 -20.85 3.13
N PRO A 423 -10.01 -19.74 3.89
CA PRO A 423 -8.88 -18.81 3.96
C PRO A 423 -7.58 -19.46 4.44
N THR A 424 -7.70 -20.60 5.12
CA THR A 424 -6.62 -21.37 5.74
C THR A 424 -6.10 -22.51 4.87
N ALA A 425 -6.81 -22.86 3.79
CA ALA A 425 -6.39 -23.90 2.85
C ALA A 425 -5.26 -23.39 1.92
N ARG A 426 -4.53 -24.32 1.29
CA ARG A 426 -3.51 -23.97 0.28
C ARG A 426 -4.11 -23.28 -0.93
N ASN A 427 -5.29 -23.74 -1.38
CA ASN A 427 -6.00 -23.18 -2.53
C ASN A 427 -7.03 -22.17 -2.05
N ARG A 428 -6.56 -20.97 -1.69
CA ARG A 428 -7.40 -19.87 -1.18
C ARG A 428 -8.28 -19.34 -2.31
N THR A 429 -9.57 -19.15 -2.05
CA THR A 429 -10.49 -18.64 -3.06
C THR A 429 -11.32 -17.46 -2.55
N LEU A 430 -11.71 -16.59 -3.48
CA LEU A 430 -12.88 -15.74 -3.32
C LEU A 430 -14.06 -16.39 -4.02
N THR A 431 -15.21 -16.41 -3.36
CA THR A 431 -16.45 -17.02 -3.87
C THR A 431 -17.52 -15.95 -3.99
N LEU A 432 -18.17 -15.86 -5.14
CA LEU A 432 -19.34 -15.01 -5.34
C LEU A 432 -20.50 -15.57 -4.51
N TYR A 433 -20.76 -14.95 -3.35
CA TYR A 433 -21.74 -15.44 -2.39
C TYR A 433 -23.14 -14.85 -2.62
N ALA A 434 -23.20 -13.57 -2.98
CA ALA A 434 -24.45 -12.86 -3.18
C ALA A 434 -24.32 -11.85 -4.33
N ASN A 435 -25.44 -11.56 -4.99
CA ASN A 435 -25.55 -10.50 -5.97
C ASN A 435 -26.95 -9.86 -5.93
N SER A 436 -27.12 -8.71 -6.59
CA SER A 436 -28.39 -7.99 -6.69
C SER A 436 -29.34 -8.45 -7.80
N THR A 437 -29.02 -9.50 -8.56
CA THR A 437 -29.88 -10.02 -9.65
C THR A 437 -30.79 -11.15 -9.22
N GLY A 438 -30.43 -11.90 -8.17
CA GLY A 438 -31.26 -12.94 -7.59
C GLY A 438 -30.52 -13.74 -6.50
N PRO A 439 -31.23 -14.42 -5.60
CA PRO A 439 -30.63 -15.24 -4.56
C PRO A 439 -29.85 -16.43 -5.14
N LEU A 440 -28.66 -16.68 -4.62
CA LEU A 440 -27.80 -17.82 -5.01
C LEU A 440 -27.98 -18.99 -4.03
N HIS A 441 -28.81 -19.96 -4.38
CA HIS A 441 -29.21 -21.03 -3.44
C HIS A 441 -28.23 -22.19 -3.31
N ASP A 442 -27.58 -22.60 -4.40
CA ASP A 442 -26.70 -23.76 -4.40
C ASP A 442 -25.25 -23.34 -4.17
N GLN A 443 -24.74 -23.66 -2.98
CA GLN A 443 -23.37 -23.32 -2.56
C GLN A 443 -22.30 -24.10 -3.35
N HIS A 444 -22.61 -25.24 -3.96
CA HIS A 444 -21.62 -26.05 -4.67
C HIS A 444 -21.25 -25.46 -6.02
N ILE A 445 -22.19 -24.77 -6.67
CA ILE A 445 -22.05 -24.19 -8.02
C ILE A 445 -21.67 -22.71 -8.01
N LEU A 446 -21.49 -22.10 -6.82
CA LEU A 446 -21.05 -20.72 -6.72
C LEU A 446 -19.73 -20.54 -7.46
N ARG A 447 -19.61 -19.42 -8.18
CA ARG A 447 -18.37 -19.06 -8.86
C ARG A 447 -17.27 -18.88 -7.83
N ARG A 448 -16.17 -19.62 -7.99
CA ARG A 448 -14.98 -19.56 -7.14
C ARG A 448 -13.79 -19.19 -8.01
N GLU A 449 -13.00 -18.25 -7.53
CA GLU A 449 -11.79 -17.78 -8.18
C GLU A 449 -10.64 -17.94 -7.20
N GLU A 450 -9.52 -18.48 -7.66
CA GLU A 450 -8.32 -18.61 -6.83
C GLU A 450 -7.69 -17.24 -6.59
N VAL A 451 -7.17 -17.03 -5.39
CA VAL A 451 -6.44 -15.80 -5.04
C VAL A 451 -5.01 -15.90 -5.58
N ARG A 452 -4.84 -15.47 -6.83
CA ARG A 452 -3.57 -15.43 -7.59
C ARG A 452 -3.37 -14.06 -8.24
N ALA A 453 -2.11 -13.65 -8.41
CA ALA A 453 -1.77 -12.30 -8.89
C ALA A 453 -2.19 -12.04 -10.34
N ASP A 454 -2.23 -13.09 -11.16
CA ASP A 454 -2.56 -13.11 -12.59
C ASP A 454 -4.06 -13.37 -12.87
N ALA A 455 -4.92 -13.38 -11.84
CA ALA A 455 -6.35 -13.65 -12.05
C ALA A 455 -7.02 -12.50 -12.85
N PRO A 456 -7.69 -12.79 -13.99
CA PRO A 456 -8.41 -11.79 -14.77
C PRO A 456 -9.79 -11.51 -14.16
N ASN A 457 -9.82 -11.14 -12.89
CA ASN A 457 -11.04 -10.89 -12.13
C ASN A 457 -10.85 -9.63 -11.26
N ALA A 458 -11.71 -8.62 -11.48
CA ALA A 458 -11.67 -7.35 -10.77
C ALA A 458 -11.69 -7.52 -9.24
N SER A 459 -12.52 -8.41 -8.72
CA SER A 459 -12.62 -8.65 -7.27
C SER A 459 -11.36 -9.32 -6.71
N ILE A 460 -10.70 -10.21 -7.46
CA ILE A 460 -9.40 -10.77 -7.04
C ILE A 460 -8.32 -9.69 -7.04
N SER A 461 -8.23 -8.90 -8.12
CA SER A 461 -7.27 -7.80 -8.24
C SER A 461 -7.43 -6.81 -7.08
N THR A 462 -8.65 -6.33 -6.82
CA THR A 462 -8.95 -5.41 -5.72
C THR A 462 -8.64 -6.03 -4.35
N PHE A 463 -8.93 -7.31 -4.15
CA PHE A 463 -8.59 -8.00 -2.90
C PHE A 463 -7.08 -8.03 -2.65
N LEU A 464 -6.29 -8.28 -3.70
CA LEU A 464 -4.84 -8.32 -3.62
C LEU A 464 -4.26 -6.91 -3.45
N GLN A 465 -4.77 -5.91 -4.16
CA GLN A 465 -4.31 -4.54 -4.05
C GLN A 465 -4.66 -3.93 -2.68
N GLY A 466 -5.80 -4.30 -2.09
CA GLY A 466 -6.19 -3.85 -0.75
C GLY A 466 -6.65 -2.39 -0.72
N ARG A 467 -7.07 -1.87 -1.87
CA ARG A 467 -7.63 -0.53 -2.04
C ARG A 467 -8.81 -0.53 -3.02
N PRO A 468 -9.71 0.48 -2.99
CA PRO A 468 -10.76 0.63 -3.98
C PRO A 468 -10.18 0.74 -5.39
N GLN A 469 -10.80 0.10 -6.38
CA GLN A 469 -10.38 0.16 -7.77
C GLN A 469 -11.55 0.37 -8.71
N LEU A 470 -11.27 1.09 -9.78
CA LEU A 470 -12.15 1.29 -10.92
C LEU A 470 -11.42 0.65 -12.11
N LEU A 471 -12.01 -0.40 -12.69
CA LEU A 471 -11.34 -1.26 -13.67
C LEU A 471 -12.22 -1.49 -14.90
N ALA A 472 -11.60 -1.43 -16.07
CA ALA A 472 -12.14 -1.91 -17.34
C ALA A 472 -11.60 -3.31 -17.70
N LEU A 473 -12.11 -3.91 -18.79
CA LEU A 473 -11.70 -5.26 -19.21
C LEU A 473 -10.24 -5.34 -19.64
N ASP A 474 -9.76 -4.34 -20.37
CA ASP A 474 -8.37 -4.26 -20.85
C ASP A 474 -7.36 -4.21 -19.70
N GLU A 475 -7.70 -3.51 -18.62
CA GLU A 475 -6.91 -3.48 -17.39
C GLU A 475 -6.84 -4.83 -16.67
N LEU A 476 -7.77 -5.74 -16.95
CA LEU A 476 -7.77 -7.13 -16.46
C LEU A 476 -7.08 -8.10 -17.43
N GLY A 477 -6.46 -7.59 -18.50
CA GLY A 477 -5.87 -8.41 -19.56
C GLY A 477 -6.91 -9.10 -20.45
N LEU A 478 -8.18 -8.69 -20.37
CA LEU A 478 -9.27 -9.21 -21.18
C LEU A 478 -9.54 -8.28 -22.36
N ARG A 479 -9.86 -8.86 -23.53
CA ARG A 479 -10.25 -8.10 -24.72
C ARG A 479 -11.76 -7.88 -24.73
N GLU A 480 -12.23 -6.86 -25.44
CA GLU A 480 -13.68 -6.58 -25.57
C GLU A 480 -14.49 -7.75 -26.15
N ASN A 481 -13.85 -8.59 -26.96
CA ASN A 481 -14.42 -9.80 -27.56
C ASN A 481 -14.39 -11.03 -26.66
N ASP A 482 -13.78 -10.94 -25.48
CA ASP A 482 -13.87 -12.01 -24.49
C ASP A 482 -15.30 -12.08 -23.95
N ALA A 483 -15.75 -13.28 -23.60
CA ALA A 483 -17.14 -13.58 -23.22
C ALA A 483 -17.57 -12.98 -21.84
N SER A 484 -17.04 -11.82 -21.45
CA SER A 484 -17.52 -11.07 -20.29
C SER A 484 -18.66 -10.14 -20.69
N ARG A 485 -19.84 -10.42 -20.14
CA ARG A 485 -21.01 -9.53 -20.23
C ARG A 485 -20.73 -8.16 -19.59
N TRP A 486 -19.97 -8.15 -18.49
CA TRP A 486 -19.67 -6.94 -17.71
C TRP A 486 -18.42 -6.27 -18.29
N LYS A 487 -18.48 -4.94 -18.44
CA LYS A 487 -17.43 -4.16 -19.10
C LYS A 487 -16.60 -3.33 -18.13
N THR A 488 -17.21 -2.91 -17.02
CA THR A 488 -16.61 -2.00 -16.05
C THR A 488 -16.92 -2.44 -14.63
N PHE A 489 -15.99 -2.18 -13.71
CA PHE A 489 -16.07 -2.66 -12.34
C PHE A 489 -15.56 -1.57 -11.38
N PHE A 490 -16.40 -1.17 -10.44
CA PHE A 490 -15.96 -0.44 -9.25
C PHE A 490 -15.96 -1.41 -8.07
N CYS A 491 -14.80 -1.61 -7.44
CA CYS A 491 -14.60 -2.63 -6.43
C CYS A 491 -14.05 -2.01 -5.15
N VAL A 492 -14.56 -2.46 -3.99
CA VAL A 492 -14.10 -2.01 -2.67
C VAL A 492 -13.72 -3.22 -1.82
N PRO A 493 -12.47 -3.30 -1.30
CA PRO A 493 -12.06 -4.40 -0.43
C PRO A 493 -12.75 -4.30 0.92
N LEU A 494 -13.15 -5.45 1.47
CA LEU A 494 -13.85 -5.55 2.74
C LEU A 494 -12.95 -6.19 3.79
N SER A 495 -12.86 -5.54 4.94
CA SER A 495 -12.18 -6.04 6.13
C SER A 495 -13.07 -5.92 7.34
N LEU A 496 -13.02 -6.90 8.24
CA LEU A 496 -13.75 -6.86 9.50
C LEU A 496 -12.79 -6.72 10.67
N LEU A 497 -13.12 -5.83 11.61
CA LEU A 497 -12.45 -5.74 12.90
C LEU A 497 -12.87 -6.93 13.75
N ILE A 498 -11.90 -7.72 14.22
CA ILE A 498 -12.14 -8.86 15.11
C ILE A 498 -11.50 -8.55 16.46
N GLU A 499 -12.33 -8.57 17.50
CA GLU A 499 -11.94 -8.31 18.87
C GLU A 499 -11.60 -9.61 19.60
N ARG A 500 -10.53 -9.56 20.40
CA ARG A 500 -10.05 -10.65 21.25
C ARG A 500 -9.56 -10.10 22.57
N ALA A 501 -9.97 -10.74 23.67
CA ALA A 501 -9.43 -10.44 24.98
C ALA A 501 -8.19 -11.29 25.24
N VAL A 502 -7.08 -10.65 25.59
CA VAL A 502 -5.88 -11.33 26.10
C VAL A 502 -5.62 -10.80 27.50
N ASP A 503 -5.65 -11.70 28.48
CA ASP A 503 -5.49 -11.37 29.91
C ASP A 503 -6.46 -10.27 30.40
N GLY A 504 -7.69 -10.27 29.88
CA GLY A 504 -8.74 -9.31 30.24
C GLY A 504 -8.66 -7.97 29.50
N ALA A 505 -7.59 -7.70 28.76
CA ALA A 505 -7.46 -6.50 27.92
C ALA A 505 -8.02 -6.77 26.51
N PRO A 506 -8.85 -5.87 25.95
CA PRO A 506 -9.37 -6.01 24.61
C PRO A 506 -8.31 -5.60 23.59
N TYR A 507 -8.15 -6.42 22.57
CA TYR A 507 -7.35 -6.15 21.38
C TYR A 507 -8.23 -6.32 20.15
N ALA A 508 -8.06 -5.44 19.18
CA ALA A 508 -8.84 -5.47 17.96
C ALA A 508 -7.91 -5.30 16.76
N ALA A 509 -8.05 -6.17 15.77
CA ALA A 509 -7.31 -6.04 14.52
C ALA A 509 -8.18 -6.53 13.36
N SER A 510 -8.08 -5.84 12.23
CA SER A 510 -8.89 -6.16 11.06
C SER A 510 -8.33 -7.35 10.31
N VAL A 511 -9.21 -8.17 9.73
CA VAL A 511 -8.84 -9.20 8.76
C VAL A 511 -9.55 -8.94 7.42
N PRO A 512 -8.88 -9.11 6.26
CA PRO A 512 -9.52 -9.04 4.96
C PRO A 512 -10.45 -10.24 4.74
N THR A 513 -11.73 -9.96 4.51
CA THR A 513 -12.82 -10.95 4.45
C THR A 513 -13.44 -11.11 3.07
N GLY A 514 -13.31 -10.11 2.19
CA GLY A 514 -13.91 -10.17 0.87
C GLY A 514 -13.77 -8.88 0.07
N VAL A 515 -14.59 -8.76 -0.98
CA VAL A 515 -14.71 -7.58 -1.84
C VAL A 515 -16.18 -7.38 -2.20
N ILE A 516 -16.63 -6.13 -2.26
CA ILE A 516 -17.89 -5.77 -2.91
C ILE A 516 -17.60 -5.12 -4.25
N THR A 517 -18.30 -5.57 -5.29
CA THR A 517 -18.07 -5.16 -6.67
C THR A 517 -19.37 -4.66 -7.27
N LEU A 518 -19.35 -3.43 -7.76
CA LEU A 518 -20.36 -2.86 -8.64
C LEU A 518 -19.91 -3.09 -10.09
N ALA A 519 -20.61 -3.95 -10.80
CA ALA A 519 -20.35 -4.25 -12.21
C ALA A 519 -21.36 -3.51 -13.11
N GLY A 520 -20.86 -2.92 -14.20
CA GLY A 520 -21.64 -2.23 -15.21
C GLY A 520 -21.56 -2.91 -16.58
N LEU A 521 -22.69 -2.97 -17.28
CA LEU A 521 -22.70 -3.19 -18.73
C LEU A 521 -22.20 -1.93 -19.46
N GLU A 522 -22.04 -2.01 -20.78
CA GLU A 522 -21.71 -0.85 -21.61
C GLU A 522 -22.74 0.29 -21.40
N ASP A 523 -24.02 -0.04 -21.46
CA ASP A 523 -25.15 0.89 -21.22
C ASP A 523 -25.17 1.50 -19.81
N ALA A 524 -24.39 0.98 -18.86
CA ALA A 524 -24.35 1.53 -17.50
C ALA A 524 -23.53 2.83 -17.41
N HIS A 525 -22.63 3.07 -18.38
CA HIS A 525 -21.70 4.21 -18.41
C HIS A 525 -20.97 4.43 -17.08
N LEU A 526 -20.57 3.34 -16.40
CA LEU A 526 -20.06 3.41 -15.03
C LEU A 526 -18.78 4.25 -14.90
N MET A 527 -17.84 4.17 -15.85
CA MET A 527 -16.64 5.01 -15.84
C MET A 527 -16.99 6.49 -15.92
N ASP A 528 -17.78 6.87 -16.92
CA ASP A 528 -18.14 8.27 -17.14
C ASP A 528 -18.89 8.85 -15.93
N ARG A 529 -19.82 8.07 -15.37
CA ARG A 529 -20.56 8.45 -14.17
C ARG A 529 -19.65 8.59 -12.96
N PHE A 530 -18.70 7.67 -12.77
CA PHE A 530 -17.74 7.73 -11.67
C PHE A 530 -16.82 8.95 -11.79
N HIS A 531 -16.31 9.24 -12.98
CA HIS A 531 -15.47 10.42 -13.24
C HIS A 531 -16.23 11.74 -13.09
N GLY A 532 -17.57 11.72 -13.20
CA GLY A 532 -18.41 12.87 -12.92
C GLY A 532 -18.68 13.14 -11.42
N LEU A 533 -18.26 12.24 -10.52
CA LEU A 533 -18.49 12.39 -9.07
C LEU A 533 -17.47 13.33 -8.42
N SER A 534 -17.91 14.02 -7.37
CA SER A 534 -17.00 14.67 -6.43
C SER A 534 -16.30 13.63 -5.54
N LEU A 535 -15.18 14.01 -4.88
CA LEU A 535 -14.52 13.11 -3.92
C LEU A 535 -15.45 12.71 -2.77
N ASP A 536 -16.28 13.63 -2.28
CA ASP A 536 -17.29 13.36 -1.24
C ASP A 536 -18.34 12.34 -1.70
N ASP A 537 -18.79 12.44 -2.95
CA ASP A 537 -19.72 11.46 -3.52
C ASP A 537 -19.06 10.08 -3.71
N ILE A 538 -17.78 10.04 -4.09
CA ILE A 538 -17.02 8.79 -4.17
C ILE A 538 -16.85 8.17 -2.78
N ASP A 539 -16.59 8.98 -1.74
CA ASP A 539 -16.50 8.51 -0.36
C ASP A 539 -17.84 7.94 0.11
N ARG A 540 -18.95 8.64 -0.13
CA ARG A 540 -20.30 8.15 0.15
C ARG A 540 -20.63 6.86 -0.62
N LEU A 541 -20.18 6.73 -1.87
CA LEU A 541 -20.34 5.51 -2.66
C LEU A 541 -19.57 4.34 -2.05
N LYS A 542 -18.31 4.56 -1.67
CA LYS A 542 -17.48 3.56 -0.97
C LYS A 542 -18.12 3.15 0.36
N GLU A 543 -18.64 4.10 1.13
CA GLU A 543 -19.31 3.84 2.40
C GLU A 543 -20.57 2.99 2.22
N ALA A 544 -21.45 3.34 1.27
CA ALA A 544 -22.66 2.58 0.96
C ALA A 544 -22.34 1.14 0.55
N MET A 545 -21.37 0.97 -0.35
CA MET A 545 -20.91 -0.35 -0.76
C MET A 545 -20.29 -1.13 0.41
N THR A 546 -19.42 -0.49 1.19
CA THR A 546 -18.78 -1.12 2.36
C THR A 546 -19.81 -1.56 3.39
N ALA A 547 -20.82 -0.73 3.66
CA ALA A 547 -21.90 -1.04 4.60
C ALA A 547 -22.70 -2.27 4.13
N ALA A 548 -23.11 -2.30 2.85
CA ALA A 548 -23.84 -3.42 2.27
C ALA A 548 -23.03 -4.73 2.31
N GLY A 549 -21.77 -4.68 1.85
CA GLY A 549 -20.88 -5.84 1.86
C GLY A 549 -20.58 -6.33 3.28
N THR A 550 -20.38 -5.40 4.22
CA THR A 550 -20.17 -5.71 5.64
C THR A 550 -21.39 -6.38 6.27
N GLN A 551 -22.61 -5.96 5.93
CA GLN A 551 -23.83 -6.63 6.41
C GLN A 551 -23.96 -8.07 5.89
N VAL A 552 -23.39 -8.37 4.73
CA VAL A 552 -23.33 -9.73 4.18
C VAL A 552 -22.22 -10.57 4.84
N LEU A 553 -21.09 -9.94 5.19
CA LEU A 553 -19.89 -10.59 5.71
C LEU A 553 -19.83 -10.71 7.24
N ARG A 554 -20.59 -9.90 7.99
CA ARG A 554 -20.67 -10.01 9.45
C ARG A 554 -21.52 -11.21 9.84
N PRO A 555 -21.01 -12.12 10.69
CA PRO A 555 -21.83 -13.16 11.29
C PRO A 555 -23.02 -12.52 12.01
N ARG A 556 -24.20 -13.13 11.90
CA ARG A 556 -25.39 -12.70 12.65
C ARG A 556 -25.41 -13.39 14.03
N PRO A 557 -25.72 -12.68 15.12
CA PRO A 557 -25.80 -13.27 16.45
C PRO A 557 -26.94 -14.27 16.59
#